data_AF-A8DVZ4-F1
#
_entry.id   AF-A8DVZ4-F1
#
_cell.length_a   1.000
_cell.length_b   1.000
_cell.length_c   1.000
_cell.angle_alpha   90.00
_cell.angle_beta   90.00
_cell.angle_gamma   90.00
#
_symmetry.space_group_name_H-M   'P 1'
#
loop_
_entity.id
_entity.type
_entity.pdbx_description
1 polymer ?
#
loop_
_entity_poly.entity_id
_entity_poly.type
_entity_poly.pdbx_seq_one_letter_code
_entity_poly.pdbx_strand_id
1 'polypeptide(L)'
;WQVAYDAKFETVFRSGEIITDNSRDYTVAIELQNLEADKKLYYRFFNQEDRSVSVVGETITLPIATDAITLAVCSCANYPAGLFNVYQAMANSSADIVVHLGDYIYEYAQEEYGTNEYTNSLNRKHSPANEIITLNDYRARYKQYRSDKNLQLAHQKKPFICVWDDHEIANDTYK
;
A
#
# COMPACT_ATOMS: atom_id res chain seq x y z
N TRP A 1 -16.73 0.16 -8.62
CA TRP A 1 -15.58 -0.78 -8.58
C TRP A 1 -15.96 -2.07 -9.29
N GLN A 2 -14.97 -2.80 -9.81
CA GLN A 2 -15.16 -4.07 -10.50
C GLN A 2 -14.05 -5.05 -10.12
N VAL A 3 -14.39 -6.34 -10.11
CA VAL A 3 -13.45 -7.47 -10.00
C VAL A 3 -13.72 -8.48 -11.12
N ALA A 4 -12.64 -8.94 -11.74
CA ALA A 4 -12.67 -9.81 -12.91
C ALA A 4 -11.65 -10.94 -12.80
N TYR A 5 -11.83 -11.98 -13.62
CA TYR A 5 -10.87 -13.08 -13.76
C TYR A 5 -9.73 -12.76 -14.73
N ASP A 6 -9.83 -11.67 -15.48
CA ASP A 6 -8.84 -11.24 -16.46
C ASP A 6 -8.55 -9.73 -16.37
N ALA A 7 -7.34 -9.33 -16.76
CA ALA A 7 -6.87 -7.94 -16.65
C ALA A 7 -7.58 -6.97 -17.62
N LYS A 8 -8.24 -7.49 -18.66
CA LYS A 8 -8.99 -6.68 -19.64
C LYS A 8 -10.44 -6.43 -19.20
N PHE A 9 -10.87 -7.08 -18.12
CA PHE A 9 -12.25 -7.03 -17.61
C PHE A 9 -13.27 -7.56 -18.65
N GLU A 10 -12.89 -8.58 -19.43
CA GLU A 10 -13.81 -9.29 -20.33
C GLU A 10 -14.79 -10.16 -19.52
N THR A 11 -14.35 -10.71 -18.38
CA THR A 11 -15.15 -11.54 -17.46
C THR A 11 -15.23 -10.91 -16.07
N VAL A 12 -16.08 -9.91 -15.91
CA VAL A 12 -16.41 -9.31 -14.61
C VAL A 12 -17.39 -10.21 -13.87
N PHE A 13 -17.02 -10.71 -12.69
CA PHE A 13 -17.90 -11.55 -11.86
C PHE A 13 -18.48 -10.81 -10.65
N ARG A 14 -17.89 -9.66 -10.29
CA ARG A 14 -18.43 -8.82 -9.22
C ARG A 14 -18.20 -7.35 -9.48
N SER A 15 -19.18 -6.52 -9.15
CA SER A 15 -19.09 -5.07 -9.22
C SER A 15 -19.96 -4.46 -8.12
N GLY A 16 -19.73 -3.17 -7.87
CA GLY A 16 -20.54 -2.41 -6.96
C GLY A 16 -20.19 -0.94 -6.97
N GLU A 17 -20.95 -0.19 -6.19
CA GLU A 17 -20.77 1.24 -5.99
C GLU A 17 -20.53 1.52 -4.51
N ILE A 18 -19.72 2.54 -4.24
CA ILE A 18 -19.47 3.03 -2.90
C ILE A 18 -19.21 4.53 -2.99
N ILE A 19 -19.78 5.28 -2.05
CA ILE A 19 -19.59 6.72 -1.93
C ILE A 19 -18.55 6.96 -0.83
N THR A 20 -17.68 7.94 -1.06
CA THR A 20 -16.70 8.41 -0.08
C THR A 20 -16.68 9.93 -0.07
N ASP A 21 -16.21 10.51 1.03
CA ASP A 21 -16.14 11.95 1.23
C ASP A 21 -14.90 12.36 2.01
N ASN A 22 -14.79 13.66 2.32
CA ASN A 22 -13.68 14.26 3.05
C ASN A 22 -13.51 13.74 4.49
N SER A 23 -14.56 13.23 5.16
CA SER A 23 -14.46 12.76 6.55
C SER A 23 -13.47 11.60 6.69
N ARG A 24 -13.29 10.82 5.61
CA ARG A 24 -12.37 9.68 5.49
C ARG A 24 -11.31 9.88 4.40
N ASP A 25 -11.01 11.13 4.08
CA ASP A 25 -9.97 11.48 3.09
C ASP A 25 -10.19 10.79 1.74
N TYR A 26 -11.46 10.66 1.32
CA TYR A 26 -11.87 10.01 0.07
C TYR A 26 -11.36 8.55 -0.08
N THR A 27 -11.10 7.87 1.04
CA THR A 27 -10.62 6.48 1.05
C THR A 27 -11.79 5.49 0.96
N VAL A 28 -11.63 4.47 0.11
CA VAL A 28 -12.58 3.38 -0.08
C VAL A 28 -11.97 2.06 0.40
N ALA A 29 -12.72 1.29 1.18
CA ALA A 29 -12.41 -0.08 1.55
C ALA A 29 -13.64 -0.97 1.29
N ILE A 30 -13.43 -2.11 0.63
CA ILE A 30 -14.50 -3.03 0.24
C ILE A 30 -14.07 -4.43 0.67
N GLU A 31 -14.89 -5.07 1.48
CA GLU A 31 -14.70 -6.46 1.86
C GLU A 31 -15.42 -7.37 0.86
N LEU A 32 -14.70 -8.33 0.28
CA LEU A 32 -15.26 -9.30 -0.65
C LEU A 32 -15.19 -10.70 -0.05
N GLN A 33 -16.36 -11.27 0.22
CA GLN A 33 -16.50 -12.63 0.75
C GLN A 33 -16.98 -13.60 -0.34
N ASN A 34 -17.02 -14.90 -0.04
CA ASN A 34 -17.50 -15.95 -0.95
C ASN A 34 -16.78 -15.91 -2.31
N LEU A 35 -15.46 -15.83 -2.27
CA LEU A 35 -14.61 -15.93 -3.46
C LEU A 35 -14.14 -17.37 -3.64
N GLU A 36 -13.97 -17.77 -4.90
CA GLU A 36 -13.28 -19.04 -5.21
C GLU A 36 -11.86 -18.99 -4.65
N ALA A 37 -11.42 -20.10 -4.05
CA ALA A 37 -10.07 -20.26 -3.52
C ALA A 37 -9.03 -20.40 -4.65
N ASP A 38 -7.79 -20.02 -4.36
CA ASP A 38 -6.65 -20.13 -5.26
C ASP A 38 -6.88 -19.50 -6.65
N LYS A 39 -7.45 -18.30 -6.66
CA LYS A 39 -7.73 -17.55 -7.90
C LYS A 39 -6.96 -16.27 -7.93
N LYS A 40 -6.21 -16.08 -9.03
CA LYS A 40 -5.74 -14.76 -9.44
C LYS A 40 -6.92 -13.93 -9.92
N LEU A 41 -7.07 -12.74 -9.36
CA LEU A 41 -8.16 -11.80 -9.65
C LEU A 41 -7.58 -10.43 -10.01
N TYR A 42 -8.36 -9.67 -10.76
CA TYR A 42 -8.03 -8.31 -11.17
C TYR A 42 -9.12 -7.35 -10.70
N TYR A 43 -8.75 -6.17 -10.23
CA TYR A 43 -9.71 -5.17 -9.75
C TYR A 43 -9.40 -3.77 -10.26
N ARG A 44 -10.45 -2.95 -10.39
CA ARG A 44 -10.33 -1.53 -10.74
C ARG A 44 -11.42 -0.70 -10.09
N PHE A 45 -11.11 0.57 -9.91
CA PHE A 45 -12.03 1.61 -9.48
C PHE A 45 -12.26 2.58 -10.63
N PHE A 46 -13.43 3.19 -10.64
CA PHE A 46 -13.76 4.23 -11.59
C PHE A 46 -14.71 5.22 -10.92
N ASN A 47 -14.53 6.49 -11.23
CA ASN A 47 -15.40 7.55 -10.76
C ASN A 47 -16.47 7.80 -11.83
N GLN A 48 -17.75 7.82 -11.44
CA GLN A 48 -18.86 7.99 -12.37
C GLN A 48 -18.99 9.43 -12.90
N GLU A 49 -18.54 10.42 -12.14
CA GLU A 49 -18.66 11.84 -12.49
C GLU A 49 -17.65 12.24 -13.55
N ASP A 50 -16.36 11.99 -13.31
CA ASP A 50 -15.26 12.39 -14.21
C ASP A 50 -14.80 11.26 -15.16
N ARG A 51 -15.35 10.05 -15.01
CA ARG A 51 -15.03 8.85 -15.81
C ARG A 51 -13.57 8.41 -15.71
N SER A 52 -12.82 8.88 -14.72
CA SER A 52 -11.47 8.40 -14.44
C SER A 52 -11.50 6.92 -14.04
N VAL A 53 -10.47 6.18 -14.43
CA VAL A 53 -10.30 4.76 -14.12
C VAL A 53 -8.95 4.58 -13.44
N SER A 54 -8.92 3.83 -12.34
CA SER A 54 -7.68 3.50 -11.65
C SER A 54 -6.79 2.60 -12.51
N VAL A 55 -5.51 2.50 -12.15
CA VAL A 55 -4.69 1.37 -12.58
C VAL A 55 -5.37 0.05 -12.18
N VAL A 56 -5.17 -0.99 -12.98
CA VAL A 56 -5.68 -2.34 -12.69
C VAL A 56 -4.79 -2.97 -11.63
N GLY A 57 -5.38 -3.31 -10.49
CA GLY A 57 -4.72 -4.08 -9.45
C GLY A 57 -4.90 -5.58 -9.64
N GLU A 58 -3.99 -6.34 -9.05
CA GLU A 58 -3.94 -7.80 -9.04
C GLU A 58 -3.99 -8.29 -7.60
N THR A 59 -4.70 -9.39 -7.37
CA THR A 59 -4.73 -10.07 -6.07
C THR A 59 -4.85 -11.58 -6.28
N ILE A 60 -4.67 -12.35 -5.21
CA ILE A 60 -4.89 -13.80 -5.19
C ILE A 60 -5.69 -14.17 -3.95
N THR A 61 -6.68 -15.04 -4.11
CA THR A 61 -7.40 -15.63 -2.97
C THR A 61 -6.60 -16.77 -2.37
N LEU A 62 -6.65 -16.93 -1.05
CA LEU A 62 -5.95 -18.03 -0.39
C LEU A 62 -6.48 -19.40 -0.87
N PRO A 63 -5.61 -20.41 -1.02
CA PRO A 63 -6.02 -21.78 -1.28
C PRO A 63 -6.70 -22.39 -0.04
N ILE A 64 -7.58 -23.37 -0.23
CA ILE A 64 -8.17 -24.15 0.88
C ILE A 64 -7.09 -25.02 1.54
N ALA A 65 -6.20 -25.58 0.74
CA ALA A 65 -5.02 -26.33 1.17
C ALA A 65 -3.90 -26.09 0.17
N THR A 66 -2.66 -25.97 0.64
CA THR A 66 -1.47 -25.86 -0.20
C THR A 66 -0.29 -26.51 0.49
N ASP A 67 0.63 -27.06 -0.31
CA ASP A 67 1.91 -27.59 0.17
C ASP A 67 2.97 -26.49 0.31
N ALA A 68 2.76 -25.32 -0.32
CA ALA A 68 3.70 -24.21 -0.29
C ALA A 68 3.02 -22.85 -0.48
N ILE A 69 3.66 -21.81 0.07
CA ILE A 69 3.35 -20.40 -0.17
C ILE A 69 4.65 -19.62 -0.23
N THR A 70 4.76 -18.66 -1.16
CA THR A 70 5.92 -17.77 -1.25
C THR A 70 5.55 -16.41 -0.70
N LEU A 71 6.24 -15.98 0.36
CA LEU A 71 6.01 -14.68 1.00
C LEU A 71 7.20 -13.75 0.72
N ALA A 72 6.90 -12.49 0.40
CA ALA A 72 7.88 -11.42 0.53
C ALA A 72 7.63 -10.72 1.87
N VAL A 73 8.64 -10.66 2.74
CA VAL A 73 8.52 -10.10 4.09
C VAL A 73 9.38 -8.85 4.20
N CYS A 74 8.81 -7.75 4.69
CA CYS A 74 9.49 -6.47 4.84
C CYS A 74 8.97 -5.65 6.03
N SER A 75 9.74 -4.64 6.43
CA SER A 75 9.40 -3.63 7.43
C SER A 75 10.30 -2.40 7.25
N CYS A 76 10.15 -1.40 8.11
CA CYS A 76 11.08 -0.28 8.26
C CYS A 76 11.29 0.51 6.97
N ALA A 77 10.19 1.04 6.43
CA ALA A 77 10.16 1.69 5.12
C ALA A 77 10.49 3.18 5.15
N ASN A 78 11.50 3.62 5.91
CA ASN A 78 11.75 5.05 6.15
C ASN A 78 12.00 5.83 4.84
N TYR A 79 11.08 6.72 4.47
CA TYR A 79 11.03 7.38 3.15
C TYR A 79 12.28 8.22 2.80
N PRO A 80 12.86 9.02 3.72
CA PRO A 80 14.08 9.78 3.47
C PRO A 80 15.35 8.90 3.50
N ALA A 81 15.29 7.70 4.07
CA ALA A 81 16.44 6.82 4.25
C ALA A 81 16.88 6.10 2.95
N GLY A 82 16.06 6.12 1.91
CA GLY A 82 16.44 5.55 0.63
C GLY A 82 15.32 5.47 -0.41
N LEU A 83 15.67 4.94 -1.57
CA LEU A 83 14.71 4.63 -2.61
C LEU A 83 14.03 3.29 -2.33
N PHE A 84 12.75 3.22 -2.64
CA PHE A 84 11.89 2.05 -2.48
C PHE A 84 12.12 0.97 -3.54
N ASN A 85 13.37 0.73 -3.95
CA ASN A 85 13.74 -0.26 -4.98
C ASN A 85 13.33 -1.68 -4.58
N VAL A 86 13.32 -1.99 -3.28
CA VAL A 86 12.88 -3.30 -2.75
C VAL A 86 11.41 -3.56 -3.07
N TYR A 87 10.55 -2.55 -3.05
CA TYR A 87 9.14 -2.70 -3.44
C TYR A 87 8.98 -3.06 -4.92
N GLN A 88 9.81 -2.50 -5.81
CA GLN A 88 9.85 -2.92 -7.21
C GLN A 88 10.32 -4.37 -7.37
N ALA A 89 11.34 -4.78 -6.60
CA ALA A 89 11.80 -6.16 -6.59
C ALA A 89 10.71 -7.14 -6.11
N MET A 90 10.00 -6.80 -5.03
CA MET A 90 8.88 -7.60 -4.53
C MET A 90 7.74 -7.69 -5.55
N ALA A 91 7.38 -6.60 -6.21
CA ALA A 91 6.36 -6.56 -7.24
C ALA A 91 6.67 -7.51 -8.42
N ASN A 92 7.94 -7.61 -8.81
CA ASN A 92 8.42 -8.45 -9.91
C ASN A 92 8.83 -9.88 -9.48
N SER A 93 8.75 -10.18 -8.19
CA SER A 93 9.11 -11.50 -7.66
C SER A 93 8.00 -12.54 -7.84
N SER A 94 8.33 -13.80 -7.57
CA SER A 94 7.38 -14.91 -7.50
C SER A 94 6.60 -14.96 -6.19
N ALA A 95 6.71 -13.97 -5.29
CA ALA A 95 5.93 -13.96 -4.05
C ALA A 95 4.44 -13.90 -4.33
N ASP A 96 3.64 -14.66 -3.59
CA ASP A 96 2.19 -14.67 -3.67
C ASP A 96 1.60 -13.48 -2.90
N ILE A 97 2.18 -13.20 -1.73
CA ILE A 97 1.70 -12.19 -0.77
C ILE A 97 2.89 -11.42 -0.22
N VAL A 98 2.70 -10.11 0.02
CA VAL A 98 3.64 -9.29 0.80
C VAL A 98 3.17 -9.21 2.24
N VAL A 99 4.06 -9.50 3.19
CA VAL A 99 3.82 -9.31 4.63
C VAL A 99 4.66 -8.12 5.10
N HIS A 100 3.98 -7.05 5.53
CA HIS A 100 4.62 -5.87 6.09
C HIS A 100 4.52 -5.91 7.61
N LEU A 101 5.67 -5.95 8.30
CA LEU A 101 5.76 -6.22 9.74
C LEU A 101 5.78 -4.98 10.64
N GLY A 102 5.62 -3.79 10.06
CA GLY A 102 5.55 -2.52 10.79
C GLY A 102 6.51 -1.48 10.24
N ASP A 103 6.44 -0.26 10.78
CA ASP A 103 7.17 0.91 10.30
C ASP A 103 6.91 1.21 8.81
N TYR A 104 5.64 1.10 8.41
CA TYR A 104 5.19 1.45 7.07
C TYR A 104 5.35 2.94 6.80
N ILE A 105 5.23 3.75 7.84
CA ILE A 105 5.59 5.17 7.87
C ILE A 105 6.49 5.44 9.07
N TYR A 106 7.12 6.61 9.08
CA TYR A 106 7.79 7.19 10.24
C TYR A 106 7.15 8.54 10.56
N GLU A 107 7.13 8.92 11.82
CA GLU A 107 6.48 10.09 12.40
C GLU A 107 7.34 11.36 12.39
N TYR A 108 8.66 11.20 12.43
CA TYR A 108 9.67 12.25 12.62
C TYR A 108 9.54 13.48 11.72
N ALA A 109 10.13 14.59 12.20
CA ALA A 109 10.33 15.80 11.41
C ALA A 109 11.35 15.60 10.27
N GLN A 110 11.48 16.61 9.40
CA GLN A 110 12.56 16.61 8.40
C GLN A 110 13.93 16.58 9.06
N GLU A 111 14.86 15.87 8.43
CA GLU A 111 16.28 15.82 8.82
C GLU A 111 16.58 15.21 10.19
N GLU A 112 15.55 14.74 10.90
CA GLU A 112 15.68 14.11 12.21
C GLU A 112 16.11 12.63 12.10
N TYR A 113 15.44 11.85 11.25
CA TYR A 113 15.76 10.43 11.04
C TYR A 113 15.71 10.03 9.56
N GLY A 114 16.73 9.30 9.09
CA GLY A 114 16.85 8.80 7.72
C GLY A 114 17.53 9.74 6.71
N THR A 115 17.54 11.06 6.94
CA THR A 115 18.29 11.99 6.09
C THR A 115 19.74 12.10 6.56
N ASN A 116 20.71 11.89 5.67
CA ASN A 116 22.14 12.03 5.95
C ASN A 116 22.90 12.45 4.67
N GLU A 117 24.23 12.56 4.76
CA GLU A 117 25.08 12.98 3.64
C GLU A 117 24.93 12.12 2.37
N TYR A 118 24.54 10.85 2.51
CA TYR A 118 24.36 9.91 1.41
C TYR A 118 22.94 9.95 0.81
N THR A 119 21.93 10.34 1.58
CA THR A 119 20.52 10.33 1.16
C THR A 119 19.97 11.72 0.80
N ASN A 120 20.64 12.80 1.18
CA ASN A 120 20.17 14.17 0.95
C ASN A 120 19.94 14.48 -0.55
N SER A 121 20.80 13.93 -1.43
CA SER A 121 20.68 14.11 -2.88
C SER A 121 19.42 13.47 -3.50
N LEU A 122 18.75 12.56 -2.78
CA LEU A 122 17.50 11.93 -3.22
C LEU A 122 16.29 12.88 -3.14
N ASN A 123 16.39 13.99 -2.41
CA ASN A 123 15.32 14.96 -2.20
C ASN A 123 14.00 14.35 -1.70
N ARG A 124 14.12 13.44 -0.71
CA ARG A 124 12.99 12.67 -0.13
C ARG A 124 12.69 13.10 1.32
N LYS A 125 12.75 14.41 1.59
CA LYS A 125 12.46 14.95 2.92
C LYS A 125 11.01 14.66 3.32
N HIS A 126 10.75 14.39 4.59
CA HIS A 126 9.39 14.18 5.09
C HIS A 126 8.46 15.37 4.83
N SER A 127 7.19 15.08 4.57
CA SER A 127 6.11 16.05 4.44
C SER A 127 4.91 15.56 5.24
N PRO A 128 4.38 16.33 6.21
CA PRO A 128 4.78 17.70 6.59
C PRO A 128 6.20 17.74 7.21
N ALA A 129 6.75 18.95 7.35
CA ALA A 129 8.14 19.13 7.79
C ALA A 129 8.35 18.93 9.29
N ASN A 130 7.29 19.02 10.08
CA ASN A 130 7.24 18.71 11.50
C ASN A 130 7.00 17.21 11.75
N GLU A 131 7.23 16.80 12.99
CA GLU A 131 6.75 15.53 13.52
C GLU A 131 5.21 15.48 13.43
N ILE A 132 4.66 14.32 13.02
CA ILE A 132 3.22 14.19 12.79
C ILE A 132 2.46 13.93 14.09
N ILE A 133 1.45 14.75 14.37
CA ILE A 133 0.68 14.65 15.63
C ILE A 133 -0.82 14.62 15.34
N THR A 134 -1.29 15.45 14.41
CA THR A 134 -2.71 15.53 14.07
C THR A 134 -3.09 14.51 13.01
N LEU A 135 -4.37 14.14 12.94
CA LEU A 135 -4.89 13.26 11.89
C LEU A 135 -4.52 13.73 10.46
N ASN A 136 -4.48 15.05 10.24
CA ASN A 136 -4.08 15.59 8.93
C ASN A 136 -2.60 15.39 8.64
N ASP A 137 -1.74 15.46 9.66
CA ASP A 137 -0.31 15.16 9.52
C ASP A 137 -0.09 13.70 9.15
N TYR A 138 -0.75 12.77 9.85
CA TYR A 138 -0.69 11.34 9.54
C TYR A 138 -1.20 11.04 8.13
N ARG A 139 -2.34 11.62 7.72
CA ARG A 139 -2.86 11.48 6.35
C ARG A 139 -1.86 12.01 5.32
N ALA A 140 -1.24 13.15 5.57
CA ALA A 140 -0.23 13.73 4.68
C ALA A 140 1.03 12.84 4.59
N ARG A 141 1.50 12.27 5.70
CA ARG A 141 2.63 11.32 5.72
C ARG A 141 2.32 10.04 4.97
N TYR A 142 1.14 9.45 5.17
CA TYR A 142 0.69 8.29 4.39
C TYR A 142 0.61 8.59 2.89
N LYS A 143 0.08 9.76 2.51
CA LYS A 143 0.06 10.22 1.11
C LYS A 143 1.47 10.34 0.53
N GLN A 144 2.43 10.87 1.29
CA GLN A 144 3.82 10.95 0.86
C GLN A 144 4.38 9.55 0.58
N TYR A 145 4.27 8.63 1.54
CA TYR A 145 4.82 7.28 1.38
C TYR A 145 4.16 6.56 0.20
N ARG A 146 2.82 6.56 0.14
CA ARG A 146 2.04 5.94 -0.95
C ARG A 146 2.12 6.69 -2.30
N SER A 147 2.84 7.81 -2.38
CA SER A 147 3.14 8.47 -3.67
C SER A 147 4.32 7.83 -4.40
N ASP A 148 5.12 7.00 -3.71
CA ASP A 148 6.26 6.32 -4.32
C ASP A 148 5.78 5.29 -5.35
N LYS A 149 6.30 5.39 -6.58
CA LYS A 149 5.87 4.55 -7.71
C LYS A 149 6.20 3.07 -7.51
N ASN A 150 7.28 2.74 -6.80
CA ASN A 150 7.64 1.35 -6.55
C ASN A 150 6.74 0.74 -5.49
N LEU A 151 6.35 1.52 -4.47
CA LEU A 151 5.36 1.10 -3.48
C LEU A 151 3.97 0.95 -4.09
N GLN A 152 3.56 1.88 -4.95
CA GLN A 152 2.32 1.76 -5.73
C GLN A 152 2.32 0.50 -6.60
N LEU A 153 3.43 0.21 -7.28
CA LEU A 153 3.56 -0.98 -8.10
C LEU A 153 3.46 -2.27 -7.27
N ALA A 154 4.07 -2.31 -6.09
CA ALA A 154 3.95 -3.47 -5.19
C ALA A 154 2.50 -3.70 -4.76
N HIS A 155 1.80 -2.66 -4.28
CA HIS A 155 0.38 -2.72 -3.92
C HIS A 155 -0.53 -3.03 -5.11
N GLN A 156 -0.15 -2.62 -6.31
CA GLN A 156 -0.87 -2.97 -7.54
C GLN A 156 -0.72 -4.45 -7.88
N LYS A 157 0.44 -5.06 -7.63
CA LYS A 157 0.78 -6.40 -8.13
C LYS A 157 0.53 -7.52 -7.15
N LYS A 158 0.56 -7.25 -5.85
CA LYS A 158 0.52 -8.26 -4.80
C LYS A 158 -0.43 -7.82 -3.68
N PRO A 159 -1.22 -8.73 -3.09
CA PRO A 159 -1.93 -8.44 -1.86
C PRO A 159 -0.95 -8.24 -0.70
N PHE A 160 -1.30 -7.33 0.22
CA PHE A 160 -0.53 -7.04 1.42
C PHE A 160 -1.27 -7.54 2.66
N ILE A 161 -0.55 -8.20 3.56
CA ILE A 161 -0.94 -8.42 4.96
C ILE A 161 -0.06 -7.50 5.79
N CYS A 162 -0.67 -6.50 6.43
CA CYS A 162 0.07 -5.50 7.20
C CYS A 162 -0.21 -5.65 8.69
N VAL A 163 0.85 -5.50 9.48
CA VAL A 163 0.81 -5.23 10.92
C VAL A 163 1.59 -3.94 11.16
N TRP A 164 1.19 -3.16 12.16
CA TRP A 164 1.91 -1.96 12.58
C TRP A 164 3.00 -2.30 13.62
N ASP A 165 3.97 -1.41 13.77
CA ASP A 165 4.87 -1.33 14.93
C ASP A 165 4.76 0.08 15.54
N ASP A 166 5.79 0.57 16.21
CA ASP A 166 5.78 1.82 16.94
C ASP A 166 5.74 3.06 16.03
N HIS A 167 6.47 3.08 14.91
CA HIS A 167 6.56 4.26 14.03
C HIS A 167 5.29 4.57 13.21
N GLU A 168 4.27 3.70 13.23
CA GLU A 168 2.92 4.07 12.82
C GLU A 168 2.25 5.08 13.78
N ILE A 169 2.82 5.27 14.97
CA ILE A 169 2.38 6.22 16.01
C ILE A 169 3.57 7.10 16.42
N ALA A 170 4.46 6.57 17.25
CA ALA A 170 5.70 7.21 17.65
C ALA A 170 6.68 6.16 18.20
N ASN A 171 7.96 6.44 18.05
CA ASN A 171 9.07 5.61 18.48
C ASN A 171 8.92 5.12 19.93
N ASP A 172 9.13 3.82 20.15
CA ASP A 172 9.14 3.16 21.47
C ASP A 172 7.85 3.33 22.30
N THR A 173 6.69 3.63 21.68
CA THR A 173 5.40 3.84 22.38
C THR A 173 4.84 2.62 23.13
N TYR A 174 5.51 1.47 23.06
CA TYR A 174 5.24 0.30 23.91
C TYR A 174 5.79 0.45 25.35
N LYS A 175 6.65 1.44 25.61
CA LYS A 175 7.18 1.77 26.95
C LYS A 175 6.30 2.79 27.66
#